data_AF-A0A2H0KRD3-F1
#
_entry.id   AF-A0A2H0KRD3-F1
#
_cell.length_a   1.000
_cell.length_b   1.000
_cell.length_c   1.000
_cell.angle_alpha   90.00
_cell.angle_beta   90.00
_cell.angle_gamma   90.00
#
_symmetry.space_group_name_H-M   'P 1'
#
loop_
_entity.id
_entity.type
_entity.pdbx_description
1 polymer ?
#
loop_
_entity_poly.entity_id
_entity_poly.type
_entity_poly.pdbx_seq_one_letter_code
_entity_poly.pdbx_strand_id
1 'polypeptide(L)'
;MDYLTKGNWETGPDVYLFNLPIAKTCRPTAWCKENCYGKKGNYKRFERSIGRALDKRYELSLSDEFAETITKEIFRRKISLVRVHVTGDFYSKKYVRRWIQIAKNCPQTLFRTTTKRRDLADVILELHSLPNFNIRESLDPSRPELAMGLPLAAIETLEIAADFFRGARDCRKCAYVCWHQKDSNYCFPEI
;
A
#
# COMPACT_ATOMS: atom_id res chain seq x y z
N MET A 1 11.50 -2.99 18.40
CA MET A 1 11.83 -3.19 16.98
C MET A 1 10.94 -2.26 16.16
N ASP A 2 11.48 -1.62 15.13
CA ASP A 2 10.69 -0.76 14.23
C ASP A 2 10.16 -1.60 13.06
N TYR A 3 8.85 -1.59 12.83
CA TYR A 3 8.20 -2.31 11.75
C TYR A 3 7.92 -1.41 10.54
N LEU A 4 7.79 -0.10 10.75
CA LEU A 4 7.64 0.89 9.68
C LEU A 4 9.02 1.36 9.19
N THR A 5 9.28 1.27 7.89
CA THR A 5 10.55 1.72 7.30
C THR A 5 10.38 3.00 6.52
N LYS A 6 11.32 3.95 6.62
CA LYS A 6 11.33 5.12 5.74
C LYS A 6 11.41 4.71 4.27
N GLY A 7 10.65 5.42 3.44
CA GLY A 7 10.71 5.34 2.00
C GLY A 7 12.03 5.89 1.45
N ASN A 8 12.29 5.56 0.19
CA ASN A 8 13.39 6.16 -0.57
C ASN A 8 12.96 7.51 -1.17
N TRP A 9 13.87 8.15 -1.91
CA TRP A 9 13.60 9.42 -2.59
C TRP A 9 12.42 9.33 -3.57
N GLU A 10 12.17 8.17 -4.18
CA GLU A 10 11.05 7.94 -5.10
C GLU A 10 9.69 7.90 -4.38
N THR A 11 9.67 7.32 -3.19
CA THR A 11 8.45 7.17 -2.39
C THR A 11 8.17 8.40 -1.52
N GLY A 12 9.17 9.28 -1.37
CA GLY A 12 9.16 10.44 -0.48
C GLY A 12 9.87 10.14 0.84
N PRO A 13 10.86 10.95 1.27
CA PRO A 13 11.63 10.70 2.50
C PRO A 13 10.80 10.78 3.79
N ASP A 14 9.64 11.43 3.74
CA ASP A 14 8.70 11.58 4.84
C ASP A 14 7.68 10.43 4.94
N VAL A 15 7.69 9.52 3.96
CA VAL A 15 6.75 8.40 3.88
C VAL A 15 7.31 7.18 4.60
N TYR A 16 6.52 6.56 5.45
CA TYR A 16 6.82 5.28 6.07
C TYR A 16 6.09 4.14 5.37
N LEU A 17 6.71 2.97 5.34
CA LEU A 17 6.25 1.81 4.60
C LEU A 17 5.95 0.66 5.55
N PHE A 18 4.77 0.05 5.40
CA PHE A 18 4.47 -1.27 5.97
C PHE A 18 4.32 -2.28 4.83
N ASN A 19 5.38 -3.06 4.60
CA ASN A 19 5.43 -4.05 3.53
C ASN A 19 5.27 -5.47 4.08
N LEU A 20 4.65 -6.34 3.28
CA LEU A 20 4.51 -7.75 3.57
C LEU A 20 5.33 -8.61 2.58
N PRO A 21 5.54 -9.90 2.88
CA PRO A 21 6.30 -10.79 2.02
C PRO A 21 5.72 -10.86 0.61
N ILE A 22 6.63 -10.78 -0.37
CA ILE A 22 6.33 -10.78 -1.80
C ILE A 22 5.71 -12.14 -2.17
N ALA A 23 4.64 -12.12 -2.97
CA ALA A 23 3.95 -13.32 -3.47
C ALA A 23 3.36 -14.29 -2.42
N LYS A 24 3.54 -14.04 -1.11
CA LYS A 24 2.97 -14.87 -0.02
C LYS A 24 1.60 -14.38 0.44
N THR A 25 1.42 -13.06 0.51
CA THR A 25 0.22 -12.42 1.09
C THR A 25 -0.72 -11.82 0.04
N CYS A 26 -0.23 -11.63 -1.19
CA CYS A 26 -1.02 -11.15 -2.30
C CYS A 26 -1.58 -12.31 -3.15
N ARG A 27 -2.60 -12.00 -3.98
CA ARG A 27 -3.12 -12.90 -5.01
C ARG A 27 -2.67 -12.38 -6.38
N PRO A 28 -1.48 -12.78 -6.87
CA PRO A 28 -0.93 -12.22 -8.10
C PRO A 28 -1.81 -12.59 -9.30
N THR A 29 -2.07 -11.59 -10.13
CA THR A 29 -2.68 -11.75 -11.46
C THR A 29 -1.68 -12.38 -12.43
N ALA A 30 -2.12 -12.73 -13.64
CA ALA A 30 -1.23 -13.26 -14.67
C ALA A 30 -0.08 -12.28 -14.96
N TRP A 31 -0.42 -11.00 -15.17
CA TRP A 31 0.58 -9.95 -15.39
C TRP A 31 1.54 -9.78 -14.20
N CYS A 32 1.03 -9.83 -12.97
CA CYS A 32 1.85 -9.72 -11.76
C CYS A 32 2.87 -10.85 -11.60
N LYS A 33 2.62 -12.06 -12.11
CA LYS A 33 3.58 -13.17 -11.97
C LYS A 33 4.91 -12.87 -12.68
N GLU A 34 4.82 -12.17 -13.81
CA GLU A 34 5.93 -11.76 -14.67
C GLU A 34 6.50 -10.39 -14.26
N ASN A 35 5.63 -9.43 -13.93
CA ASN A 35 6.00 -8.02 -13.78
C ASN A 35 6.06 -7.52 -12.33
N CYS A 36 6.04 -8.42 -11.34
CA CYS A 36 6.03 -8.03 -9.92
C CYS A 36 7.21 -7.12 -9.57
N TYR A 37 6.91 -5.90 -9.12
CA TYR A 37 7.90 -4.95 -8.61
C TYR A 37 8.80 -5.55 -7.51
N GLY A 38 8.22 -6.36 -6.62
CA GLY A 38 8.94 -7.03 -5.55
C GLY A 38 9.97 -8.06 -6.02
N LYS A 39 10.01 -8.43 -7.30
CA LYS A 39 11.02 -9.34 -7.86
C LYS A 39 12.16 -8.60 -8.58
N LYS A 40 12.18 -7.26 -8.55
CA LYS A 40 13.15 -6.40 -9.24
C LYS A 40 14.01 -5.59 -8.25
N GLY A 41 15.07 -4.96 -8.76
CA GLY A 41 15.87 -3.97 -8.03
C GLY A 41 16.39 -4.42 -6.66
N ASN A 42 16.26 -3.56 -5.66
CA ASN A 42 16.77 -3.80 -4.31
C ASN A 42 16.09 -4.99 -3.61
N TYR A 43 14.82 -5.29 -3.92
CA TYR A 43 14.16 -6.47 -3.36
C TYR A 43 14.85 -7.76 -3.79
N LYS A 44 15.31 -7.84 -5.05
CA LYS A 44 16.11 -8.96 -5.55
C LYS A 44 17.54 -8.92 -5.02
N ARG A 45 18.21 -7.75 -5.06
CA ARG A 45 19.60 -7.60 -4.61
C ARG A 45 19.81 -7.95 -3.14
N PHE A 46 18.83 -7.64 -2.29
CA PHE A 46 18.90 -7.82 -0.83
C PHE A 46 17.80 -8.75 -0.31
N GLU A 47 17.43 -9.75 -1.11
CA GLU A 47 16.30 -10.65 -0.85
C GLU A 47 16.34 -11.28 0.54
N ARG A 48 17.51 -11.76 0.99
CA ARG A 48 17.63 -12.41 2.30
C ARG A 48 17.37 -11.47 3.48
N SER A 49 17.92 -10.24 3.45
CA SER A 49 17.76 -9.30 4.56
C SER A 49 16.38 -8.64 4.54
N ILE A 50 15.91 -8.24 3.37
CA ILE A 50 14.56 -7.69 3.19
C ILE A 50 13.51 -8.75 3.51
N GLY A 51 13.66 -9.98 3.01
CA GLY A 51 12.77 -11.11 3.26
C GLY A 51 12.55 -11.36 4.74
N ARG A 52 13.64 -11.49 5.53
CA ARG A 52 13.54 -11.63 6.99
C ARG A 52 12.79 -10.48 7.66
N ALA A 53 12.97 -9.25 7.20
CA ALA A 53 12.24 -8.10 7.74
C ALA A 53 10.74 -8.15 7.35
N LEU A 54 10.41 -8.61 6.13
CA LEU A 54 9.03 -8.79 5.69
C LEU A 54 8.34 -9.92 6.46
N ASP A 55 9.03 -11.03 6.73
CA ASP A 55 8.48 -12.15 7.51
C ASP A 55 8.16 -11.73 8.95
N LYS A 56 9.04 -10.97 9.61
CA LYS A 56 8.76 -10.41 10.94
C LYS A 56 7.54 -9.47 10.97
N ARG A 57 7.33 -8.68 9.91
CA ARG A 57 6.11 -7.85 9.77
C ARG A 57 4.88 -8.70 9.56
N TYR A 58 5.01 -9.80 8.80
CA TYR A 58 3.91 -10.73 8.60
C TYR A 58 3.54 -11.45 9.90
N GLU A 59 4.51 -11.97 10.65
CA GLU A 59 4.31 -12.56 11.97
C GLU A 59 3.60 -11.60 12.92
N LEU A 60 4.08 -10.35 13.00
CA LEU A 60 3.39 -9.32 13.79
C LEU A 60 1.96 -9.12 13.27
N SER A 61 1.75 -9.03 11.97
CA SER A 61 0.41 -8.81 11.39
C SER A 61 -0.60 -9.92 11.70
N LEU A 62 -0.11 -11.13 12.03
CA LEU A 62 -0.93 -12.25 12.48
C LEU A 62 -1.28 -12.14 13.98
N SER A 63 -0.39 -11.58 14.79
CA SER A 63 -0.58 -11.36 16.23
C SER A 63 -1.73 -10.38 16.53
N ASP A 64 -2.39 -10.57 17.68
CA ASP A 64 -3.41 -9.65 18.19
C ASP A 64 -2.82 -8.31 18.66
N GLU A 65 -1.51 -8.26 18.91
CA GLU A 65 -0.76 -7.06 19.28
C GLU A 65 -0.45 -6.13 18.09
N PHE A 66 -0.74 -6.55 16.85
CA PHE A 66 -0.39 -5.81 15.64
C PHE A 66 -0.83 -4.36 15.69
N ALA A 67 -2.13 -4.13 15.96
CA ALA A 67 -2.71 -2.81 15.89
C ALA A 67 -2.10 -1.87 16.96
N GLU A 68 -1.92 -2.37 18.17
CA GLU A 68 -1.32 -1.63 19.27
C GLU A 68 0.15 -1.30 18.98
N THR A 69 0.91 -2.28 18.48
CA THR A 69 2.34 -2.13 18.18
C THR A 69 2.57 -1.07 17.10
N ILE A 70 1.82 -1.11 16.00
CA ILE A 70 1.94 -0.13 14.92
C ILE A 70 1.46 1.25 15.38
N THR A 71 0.36 1.31 16.14
CA THR A 71 -0.14 2.57 16.73
C THR A 71 0.92 3.23 17.61
N LYS A 72 1.51 2.48 18.55
CA LYS A 72 2.59 2.98 19.42
C LYS A 72 3.80 3.45 18.63
N GLU A 73 4.16 2.73 17.57
CA GLU A 73 5.26 3.12 16.71
C GLU A 73 4.99 4.44 15.96
N ILE A 74 3.78 4.61 15.42
CA ILE A 74 3.35 5.85 14.76
C ILE A 74 3.45 7.04 15.71
N PHE A 75 2.91 6.91 16.92
CA PHE A 75 2.96 7.98 17.93
C PHE A 75 4.39 8.30 18.36
N ARG A 76 5.16 7.29 18.77
CA ARG A 76 6.54 7.46 19.24
C ARG A 76 7.42 8.16 18.22
N ARG A 77 7.21 7.87 16.93
CA ARG A 77 8.03 8.37 15.83
C ARG A 77 7.40 9.58 15.10
N LYS A 78 6.23 10.03 15.54
CA LYS A 78 5.47 11.16 14.96
C LYS A 78 5.25 10.99 13.45
N ILE A 79 4.81 9.80 13.04
CA ILE A 79 4.65 9.44 11.63
C ILE A 79 3.36 10.05 11.06
N SER A 80 3.49 10.89 10.04
CA SER A 80 2.35 11.54 9.36
C SER A 80 1.86 10.79 8.12
N LEU A 81 2.73 10.07 7.42
CA LEU A 81 2.41 9.40 6.15
C LEU A 81 2.82 7.93 6.19
N VAL A 82 1.85 7.02 6.01
CA VAL A 82 2.10 5.58 5.94
C VAL A 82 1.56 4.99 4.63
N ARG A 83 2.44 4.46 3.80
CA ARG A 83 2.07 3.64 2.65
C ARG A 83 2.05 2.19 3.09
N VAL A 84 0.85 1.63 3.12
CA VAL A 84 0.63 0.21 3.36
C VAL A 84 0.80 -0.50 2.00
N HIS A 85 1.62 -1.55 1.98
CA HIS A 85 1.90 -2.41 0.81
C HIS A 85 2.48 -1.68 -0.42
N VAL A 86 3.80 -1.58 -0.46
CA VAL A 86 4.55 -1.59 -1.73
C VAL A 86 4.71 -3.03 -2.22
N THR A 87 4.88 -3.97 -1.30
CA THR A 87 4.85 -5.42 -1.54
C THR A 87 3.88 -6.12 -0.61
N GLY A 88 3.30 -7.22 -1.10
CA GLY A 88 2.20 -7.93 -0.45
C GLY A 88 0.84 -7.27 -0.71
N ASP A 89 -0.19 -7.74 -0.03
CA ASP A 89 -1.56 -7.18 -0.13
C ASP A 89 -2.37 -7.59 1.11
N PHE A 90 -3.62 -7.12 1.23
CA PHE A 90 -4.55 -7.54 2.27
C PHE A 90 -4.84 -9.04 2.19
N TYR A 91 -4.36 -9.84 3.15
CA TYR A 91 -4.50 -11.29 3.06
C TYR A 91 -5.79 -11.86 3.68
N SER A 92 -6.45 -11.14 4.57
CA SER A 92 -7.66 -11.58 5.28
C SER A 92 -8.54 -10.43 5.78
N LYS A 93 -9.83 -10.69 6.04
CA LYS A 93 -10.73 -9.70 6.68
C LYS A 93 -10.22 -9.24 8.06
N LYS A 94 -9.67 -10.18 8.87
CA LYS A 94 -9.08 -9.86 10.19
C LYS A 94 -7.96 -8.83 10.05
N TYR A 95 -7.10 -8.97 9.05
CA TYR A 95 -6.00 -8.04 8.81
C TYR A 95 -6.49 -6.65 8.36
N VAL A 96 -7.50 -6.57 7.49
CA VAL A 96 -8.10 -5.27 7.10
C VAL A 96 -8.71 -4.57 8.32
N ARG A 97 -9.44 -5.30 9.18
CA ARG A 97 -10.01 -4.74 10.42
C ARG A 97 -8.96 -4.20 11.39
N ARG A 98 -7.78 -4.83 11.47
CA ARG A 98 -6.69 -4.29 12.27
C ARG A 98 -6.16 -2.96 11.71
N TRP A 99 -6.15 -2.78 10.38
CA TRP A 99 -5.86 -1.47 9.78
C TRP A 99 -6.95 -0.44 10.05
N ILE A 100 -8.22 -0.83 10.10
CA ILE A 100 -9.32 0.05 10.55
C ILE A 100 -9.03 0.55 11.96
N GLN A 101 -8.64 -0.34 12.87
CA GLN A 101 -8.27 0.02 14.25
C GLN A 101 -7.08 0.99 14.29
N ILE A 102 -6.00 0.70 13.55
CA ILE A 102 -4.81 1.57 13.47
C ILE A 102 -5.19 2.96 12.96
N ALA A 103 -5.97 3.04 11.88
CA ALA A 103 -6.38 4.29 11.27
C ALA A 103 -7.26 5.14 12.20
N LYS A 104 -8.19 4.50 12.93
CA LYS A 104 -9.01 5.16 13.96
C LYS A 104 -8.16 5.66 15.14
N ASN A 105 -7.15 4.89 15.55
CA ASN A 105 -6.25 5.30 16.62
C ASN A 105 -5.31 6.44 16.21
N CYS A 106 -5.01 6.58 14.92
CA CYS A 106 -4.05 7.55 14.39
C CYS A 106 -4.73 8.55 13.42
N PRO A 107 -5.71 9.37 13.88
CA PRO A 107 -6.52 10.21 12.98
C PRO A 107 -5.71 11.30 12.27
N GLN A 108 -4.54 11.67 12.80
CA GLN A 108 -3.63 12.65 12.19
C GLN A 108 -2.66 12.05 11.17
N THR A 109 -2.58 10.72 11.08
CA THR A 109 -1.72 10.02 10.12
C THR A 109 -2.54 9.71 8.88
N LEU A 110 -2.04 10.09 7.70
CA LEU A 110 -2.61 9.70 6.42
C LEU A 110 -2.03 8.36 5.98
N PHE A 111 -2.92 7.44 5.66
CA PHE A 111 -2.60 6.13 5.13
C PHE A 111 -2.97 6.06 3.66
N ARG A 112 -2.17 5.33 2.89
CA ARG A 112 -2.56 4.95 1.54
C ARG A 112 -2.14 3.55 1.17
N THR A 113 -2.88 2.92 0.27
CA THR A 113 -2.50 1.66 -0.35
C THR A 113 -3.12 1.53 -1.74
N THR A 114 -2.65 0.53 -2.46
CA THR A 114 -3.32 0.00 -3.64
C THR A 114 -3.50 -1.49 -3.46
N THR A 115 -4.64 -2.03 -3.88
CA THR A 115 -4.97 -3.45 -3.66
C THR A 115 -5.61 -4.07 -4.89
N LYS A 116 -5.45 -5.40 -5.03
CA LYS A 116 -6.14 -6.22 -6.04
C LYS A 116 -7.15 -7.19 -5.41
N ARG A 117 -7.45 -7.05 -4.12
CA ARG A 117 -8.21 -8.01 -3.29
C ARG A 117 -9.72 -7.77 -3.32
N ARG A 118 -10.31 -7.93 -4.52
CA ARG A 118 -11.76 -7.85 -4.75
C ARG A 118 -12.57 -8.79 -3.84
N ASP A 119 -12.00 -9.92 -3.44
CA ASP A 119 -12.63 -10.88 -2.51
C ASP A 119 -12.83 -10.34 -1.08
N LEU A 120 -12.22 -9.19 -0.76
CA LEU A 120 -12.33 -8.50 0.53
C LEU A 120 -12.98 -7.12 0.37
N ALA A 121 -13.69 -6.87 -0.74
CA ALA A 121 -14.20 -5.54 -1.09
C ALA A 121 -15.07 -4.92 0.02
N ASP A 122 -15.91 -5.71 0.70
CA ASP A 122 -16.78 -5.24 1.79
C ASP A 122 -16.00 -4.52 2.90
N VAL A 123 -14.97 -5.16 3.43
CA VAL A 123 -14.18 -4.61 4.53
C VAL A 123 -13.15 -3.58 4.04
N ILE A 124 -12.71 -3.68 2.78
CA ILE A 124 -11.83 -2.68 2.18
C ILE A 124 -12.58 -1.37 1.96
N LEU A 125 -13.84 -1.42 1.53
CA LEU A 125 -14.70 -0.24 1.42
C LEU A 125 -14.98 0.39 2.78
N GLU A 126 -15.19 -0.41 3.83
CA GLU A 126 -15.26 0.07 5.20
C GLU A 126 -13.98 0.82 5.60
N LEU A 127 -12.80 0.23 5.35
CA LEU A 127 -11.52 0.89 5.63
C LEU A 127 -11.35 2.18 4.82
N HIS A 128 -11.69 2.14 3.54
CA HIS A 128 -11.62 3.31 2.67
C HIS A 128 -12.58 4.41 3.12
N SER A 129 -13.71 4.11 3.78
CA SER A 129 -14.62 5.15 4.27
C SER A 129 -13.96 6.09 5.28
N LEU A 130 -12.91 5.65 5.98
CA LEU A 130 -12.19 6.48 6.95
C LEU A 130 -11.50 7.68 6.28
N PRO A 131 -11.59 8.90 6.85
CA PRO A 131 -11.11 10.12 6.20
C PRO A 131 -9.59 10.13 5.99
N ASN A 132 -8.85 9.34 6.75
CA ASN A 132 -7.40 9.27 6.72
C ASN A 132 -6.85 8.03 6.00
N PHE A 133 -7.66 7.27 5.25
CA PHE A 133 -7.20 6.07 4.54
C PHE A 133 -7.60 6.04 3.06
N ASN A 134 -6.63 6.31 2.19
CA ASN A 134 -6.84 6.35 0.74
C ASN A 134 -6.50 4.99 0.12
N ILE A 135 -7.50 4.28 -0.39
CA ILE A 135 -7.31 2.99 -1.05
C ILE A 135 -7.66 3.15 -2.52
N ARG A 136 -6.83 2.57 -3.38
CA ARG A 136 -7.13 2.49 -4.81
C ARG A 136 -7.13 1.06 -5.31
N GLU A 137 -8.08 0.74 -6.16
CA GLU A 137 -8.09 -0.52 -6.88
C GLU A 137 -6.96 -0.49 -7.93
N SER A 138 -6.07 -1.49 -7.86
CA SER A 138 -4.95 -1.56 -8.79
C SER A 138 -5.31 -2.36 -10.04
N LEU A 139 -5.27 -1.70 -11.20
CA LEU A 139 -5.52 -2.33 -12.49
C LEU A 139 -4.21 -2.77 -13.16
N ASP A 140 -4.30 -3.85 -13.93
CA ASP A 140 -3.24 -4.36 -14.79
C ASP A 140 -3.86 -4.98 -16.06
N PRO A 141 -3.09 -5.30 -17.11
CA PRO A 141 -3.61 -5.83 -18.36
C PRO A 141 -4.44 -7.11 -18.22
N SER A 142 -4.20 -7.91 -17.18
CA SER A 142 -4.99 -9.13 -16.91
C SER A 142 -6.23 -8.88 -16.04
N ARG A 143 -6.46 -7.63 -15.61
CA ARG A 143 -7.65 -7.16 -14.89
C ARG A 143 -7.96 -5.70 -15.25
N PRO A 144 -8.45 -5.41 -16.46
CA PRO A 144 -8.74 -4.04 -16.89
C PRO A 144 -10.06 -3.50 -16.31
N GLU A 145 -10.98 -4.37 -15.89
CA GLU A 145 -12.33 -4.00 -15.47
C GLU A 145 -12.41 -3.52 -14.01
N LEU A 146 -13.34 -2.62 -13.72
CA LEU A 146 -13.65 -2.09 -12.38
C LEU A 146 -14.42 -3.12 -11.56
N ALA A 147 -14.17 -3.24 -10.25
CA ALA A 147 -14.92 -4.20 -9.45
C ALA A 147 -15.22 -3.80 -8.00
N MET A 148 -14.50 -2.85 -7.41
CA MET A 148 -14.69 -2.54 -5.99
C MET A 148 -15.41 -1.23 -5.71
N GLY A 149 -15.60 -0.35 -6.70
CA GLY A 149 -16.11 1.00 -6.47
C GLY A 149 -15.12 1.93 -5.74
N LEU A 150 -13.83 1.61 -5.82
CA LEU A 150 -12.75 2.48 -5.33
C LEU A 150 -12.18 3.34 -6.46
N PRO A 151 -11.52 4.46 -6.13
CA PRO A 151 -10.64 5.14 -7.07
C PRO A 151 -9.56 4.20 -7.60
N LEU A 152 -9.01 4.51 -8.75
CA LEU A 152 -8.19 3.58 -9.53
C LEU A 152 -6.73 3.92 -9.46
N ALA A 153 -5.91 2.88 -9.57
CA ALA A 153 -4.49 3.02 -9.79
C ALA A 153 -4.03 2.08 -10.90
N ALA A 154 -3.64 2.65 -12.05
CA ALA A 154 -3.29 1.90 -13.24
C ALA A 154 -1.82 2.14 -13.62
N ILE A 155 -1.20 1.16 -14.24
CA ILE A 155 0.10 1.35 -14.89
C ILE A 155 -0.08 2.20 -16.15
N GLU A 156 0.92 3.02 -16.49
CA GLU A 156 0.83 3.98 -17.60
C GLU A 156 0.59 3.36 -18.98
N THR A 157 0.87 2.07 -19.14
CA THR A 157 0.63 1.32 -20.38
C THR A 157 -0.83 0.94 -20.60
N LEU A 158 -1.70 1.10 -19.60
CA LEU A 158 -3.14 0.93 -19.78
C LEU A 158 -3.75 2.22 -20.32
N GLU A 159 -4.55 2.13 -21.38
CA GLU A 159 -5.24 3.27 -21.99
C GLU A 159 -6.08 4.06 -20.98
N ILE A 160 -6.73 3.37 -20.04
CA ILE A 160 -7.52 4.01 -18.97
C ILE A 160 -6.67 4.94 -18.08
N ALA A 161 -5.35 4.76 -18.03
CA ALA A 161 -4.45 5.59 -17.24
C ALA A 161 -4.12 6.94 -17.91
N ALA A 162 -4.53 7.17 -19.16
CA ALA A 162 -4.25 8.39 -19.90
C ALA A 162 -4.70 9.66 -19.15
N ASP A 163 -5.89 9.60 -18.56
CA ASP A 163 -6.53 10.73 -17.85
C ASP A 163 -6.26 10.73 -16.34
N PHE A 164 -5.47 9.78 -15.83
CA PHE A 164 -5.22 9.68 -14.40
C PHE A 164 -4.14 10.68 -13.96
N PHE A 165 -4.22 11.11 -12.70
CA PHE A 165 -3.19 11.99 -12.14
C PHE A 165 -1.83 11.29 -12.16
N ARG A 166 -0.82 11.96 -12.72
CA ARG A 166 0.56 11.48 -12.80
C ARG A 166 1.39 12.11 -11.69
N GLY A 167 1.81 11.29 -10.72
CA GLY A 167 2.69 11.72 -9.65
C GLY A 167 4.13 11.95 -10.13
N ALA A 168 4.82 12.94 -9.55
CA ALA A 168 6.13 13.40 -10.02
C ALA A 168 7.34 12.49 -9.66
N ARG A 169 7.12 11.21 -9.30
CA ARG A 169 8.10 10.27 -8.68
C ARG A 169 8.90 10.81 -7.48
N ASP A 170 8.69 12.06 -7.06
CA ASP A 170 9.13 12.67 -5.81
C ASP A 170 7.90 13.33 -5.21
N CYS A 171 7.43 12.81 -4.07
CA CYS A 171 6.19 13.28 -3.47
C CYS A 171 6.22 14.78 -3.12
N ARG A 172 7.41 15.36 -2.90
CA ARG A 172 7.57 16.79 -2.61
C ARG A 172 7.24 17.66 -3.82
N LYS A 173 7.54 17.18 -5.04
CA LYS A 173 7.27 17.91 -6.29
C LYS A 173 5.78 18.03 -6.61
N CYS A 174 4.98 17.06 -6.16
CA CYS A 174 3.53 17.12 -6.29
C CYS A 174 2.83 17.42 -4.96
N ALA A 175 3.53 18.03 -3.99
CA ALA A 175 2.99 18.43 -2.69
C ALA A 175 2.10 17.35 -2.02
N TYR A 176 2.49 16.08 -2.15
CA TYR A 176 1.75 14.94 -1.61
C TYR A 176 0.26 14.85 -2.07
N VAL A 177 -0.11 15.40 -3.23
CA VAL A 177 -1.50 15.43 -3.74
C VAL A 177 -2.23 14.09 -3.60
N CYS A 178 -1.58 12.99 -3.98
CA CYS A 178 -2.07 11.61 -3.85
C CYS A 178 -2.46 11.13 -2.45
N TRP A 179 -1.97 11.80 -1.42
CA TRP A 179 -2.29 11.56 -0.02
C TRP A 179 -3.50 12.36 0.46
N HIS A 180 -3.79 13.50 -0.18
CA HIS A 180 -4.89 14.38 0.20
C HIS A 180 -6.13 14.21 -0.68
N GLN A 181 -5.96 13.81 -1.94
CA GLN A 181 -7.06 13.56 -2.87
C GLN A 181 -7.49 12.10 -2.84
N LYS A 182 -8.47 11.81 -2.00
CA LYS A 182 -8.99 10.46 -1.76
C LYS A 182 -9.60 9.84 -3.01
N ASP A 183 -10.42 10.61 -3.73
CA ASP A 183 -11.27 10.10 -4.82
C ASP A 183 -10.63 10.14 -6.21
N SER A 184 -9.37 10.58 -6.32
CA SER A 184 -8.71 10.70 -7.61
C SER A 184 -8.09 9.37 -8.06
N ASN A 185 -8.08 9.16 -9.38
CA ASN A 185 -7.39 8.07 -10.04
C ASN A 185 -5.91 8.41 -10.27
N TYR A 186 -5.03 7.42 -10.20
CA TYR A 186 -3.57 7.62 -10.25
C TYR A 186 -2.89 6.71 -11.25
N CYS A 187 -2.03 7.30 -12.06
CA CYS A 187 -1.16 6.58 -12.96
C CYS A 187 0.18 6.29 -12.26
N PHE A 188 0.60 5.03 -12.26
CA PHE A 188 1.95 4.64 -11.88
C PHE A 188 2.85 4.65 -13.11
N PRO A 189 3.95 5.41 -13.07
CA PRO A 189 4.93 5.36 -14.16
C PRO A 189 5.73 4.05 -14.07
N GLU A 190 6.13 3.46 -15.20
CA GLU A 190 6.83 2.17 -15.22
C GLU A 190 8.20 2.26 -14.52
N ILE A 191 8.56 1.22 -13.78
CA ILE A 191 9.85 1.10 -13.10
C ILE A 191 10.76 0.17 -13.89
#